data_AF-U1HWA3-F1
#
_entry.id   AF-U1HWA3-F1
#
_cell.length_a   1.000
_cell.length_b   1.000
_cell.length_c   1.000
_cell.angle_alpha   90.00
_cell.angle_beta   90.00
_cell.angle_gamma   90.00
#
_symmetry.space_group_name_H-M   'P 1'
#
loop_
_entity.id
_entity.type
_entity.pdbx_description
1 polymer ?
#
loop_
_entity_poly.entity_id
_entity_poly.type
_entity_poly.pdbx_seq_one_letter_code
_entity_poly.pdbx_strand_id
1 'polypeptide(L)' 'MAEKRIVVVGAGVAGLTTALLLSKNPSYKITVAAKYMPGDYHIEYASPWAGANYMPLVTPNTYYKSKKGLLKQS' A
#
# COMPACT_ATOMS: atom_id res chain seq x y z
N MET A 1 10.46 18.33 23.73
CA MET A 1 9.37 17.38 23.39
C MET A 1 9.95 15.97 23.38
N ALA A 2 9.21 14.97 23.87
CA ALA A 2 9.69 13.59 23.91
C ALA A 2 9.69 12.98 22.49
N GLU A 3 10.85 12.52 22.03
CA GLU A 3 11.04 11.85 20.73
C GLU A 3 10.36 10.47 20.74
N LYS A 4 9.49 10.18 19.76
CA LYS A 4 8.92 8.84 19.54
C LYS A 4 9.61 8.17 18.36
N ARG A 5 10.13 6.97 18.57
CA ARG A 5 10.77 6.15 17.52
C ARG A 5 9.76 5.21 16.90
N ILE A 6 9.67 5.22 15.58
CA ILE A 6 8.74 4.39 14.80
C ILE A 6 9.53 3.64 13.74
N VAL A 7 9.33 2.32 13.68
CA VAL A 7 9.91 1.48 12.63
C VAL A 7 8.80 1.08 11.66
N VAL A 8 8.96 1.43 10.39
CA VAL A 8 8.08 1.01 9.31
C VAL A 8 8.71 -0.20 8.63
N VAL A 9 8.00 -1.32 8.62
CA VAL A 9 8.46 -2.56 8.00
C VAL A 9 7.94 -2.63 6.56
N GLY A 10 8.87 -2.66 5.61
CA GLY A 10 8.60 -2.71 4.17
C GLY A 10 8.69 -1.35 3.48
N ALA A 11 9.36 -1.31 2.32
CA ALA A 11 9.58 -0.10 1.52
C ALA A 11 8.75 -0.10 0.22
N GLY A 12 7.57 -0.72 0.24
CA GLY A 12 6.58 -0.59 -0.83
C GLY A 12 5.76 0.70 -0.73
N VAL A 13 4.86 0.92 -1.67
CA VAL A 13 4.01 2.13 -1.70
C VAL A 13 3.26 2.37 -0.39
N ALA A 14 2.75 1.31 0.27
CA ALA A 14 2.10 1.42 1.56
C ALA A 14 3.05 1.88 2.68
N GLY A 15 4.25 1.31 2.75
CA GLY A 15 5.25 1.63 3.78
C GLY A 15 5.86 3.03 3.59
N LEU A 16 6.21 3.40 2.36
CA LEU A 16 6.80 4.71 2.10
C LEU A 16 5.79 5.86 2.24
N THR A 17 4.54 5.65 1.82
CA THR A 17 3.49 6.68 2.01
C THR A 17 3.19 6.91 3.48
N THR A 18 3.13 5.83 4.27
CA THR A 18 2.94 5.95 5.74
C THR A 18 4.15 6.61 6.41
N ALA A 19 5.38 6.20 6.06
CA ALA A 19 6.60 6.82 6.57
C ALA A 19 6.67 8.32 6.25
N LEU A 20 6.30 8.73 5.03
CA LEU A 20 6.25 10.13 4.61
C LEU A 20 5.22 10.95 5.39
N LEU A 21 4.04 10.40 5.65
CA LEU A 21 3.02 11.08 6.46
C LEU A 21 3.47 11.22 7.91
N LEU A 22 4.12 10.19 8.46
CA LEU A 22 4.67 10.24 9.82
C LEU A 22 5.84 11.23 9.94
N SER A 23 6.70 11.36 8.92
CA SER A 23 7.86 12.25 8.95
C SER A 23 7.51 13.73 8.97
N LYS A 24 6.27 14.09 8.64
CA LYS A 24 5.78 15.48 8.77
C LYS A 24 5.67 15.94 10.22
N ASN A 25 5.61 15.00 11.18
CA ASN A 25 5.62 15.35 12.59
C ASN A 25 7.07 15.34 13.12
N PRO A 26 7.62 16.49 13.56
CA PRO A 26 9.00 16.59 14.03
C PRO A 26 9.26 15.83 15.34
N SER A 27 8.22 15.37 16.04
CA SER A 27 8.36 14.55 17.25
C SER A 27 8.66 13.07 16.93
N TYR A 28 8.56 12.67 15.66
CA TYR A 28 8.71 11.27 15.24
C TYR A 28 10.06 11.06 14.56
N LYS A 29 10.81 10.07 15.05
CA LYS A 29 12.02 9.55 14.40
C LYS A 29 11.67 8.24 13.72
N ILE A 30 11.63 8.25 12.40
CA ILE A 30 11.19 7.10 11.60
C ILE A 30 12.40 6.35 11.04
N THR A 31 12.33 5.02 11.05
CA THR A 31 13.28 4.13 10.37
C THR A 31 12.48 3.18 9.48
N VAL A 32 12.86 3.07 8.21
CA VAL A 32 12.26 2.10 7.28
C VAL A 32 13.18 0.90 7.18
N ALA A 33 12.67 -0.28 7.56
CA ALA A 33 13.39 -1.54 7.47
C ALA A 33 12.69 -2.44 6.44
N ALA A 34 13.40 -2.83 5.38
CA ALA A 34 12.82 -3.62 4.30
C ALA A 34 13.85 -4.57 3.69
N LYS A 35 13.38 -5.72 3.19
CA LYS A 35 14.20 -6.68 2.42
C LYS A 35 14.56 -6.14 1.03
N TYR A 36 13.64 -5.38 0.41
CA TYR A 36 13.81 -4.74 -0.89
C TYR A 36 13.47 -3.26 -0.76
N MET A 37 14.26 -2.43 -1.42
CA MET A 37 14.13 -0.97 -1.47
C MET A 37 13.68 -0.53 -2.88
N PRO A 38 13.16 0.70 -3.04
CA PRO A 38 12.86 1.25 -4.35
C PRO A 38 14.09 1.17 -5.28
N GLY A 39 13.90 0.57 -6.46
CA GLY A 39 14.99 0.26 -7.40
C GLY A 39 15.28 -1.24 -7.50
N ASP A 40 14.94 -2.02 -6.47
CA ASP A 40 15.05 -3.48 -6.52
C ASP A 40 13.88 -4.08 -7.30
N TYR A 41 14.16 -5.05 -8.16
CA TYR A 41 13.14 -5.86 -8.83
C TYR A 41 13.15 -7.26 -8.26
N HIS A 42 12.08 -7.64 -7.56
CA HIS A 42 11.95 -8.98 -7.00
C HIS A 42 10.49 -9.43 -6.98
N ILE A 43 10.25 -10.74 -7.08
CA ILE A 43 8.89 -11.30 -7.10
C ILE A 43 8.12 -11.06 -5.79
N GLU A 44 8.83 -11.01 -4.67
CA GLU A 44 8.28 -10.70 -3.34
C GLU A 44 8.06 -9.19 -3.11
N TYR A 45 8.41 -8.33 -4.08
CA TYR A 45 8.24 -6.88 -4.00
C TYR A 45 7.27 -6.42 -5.08
N ALA A 46 6.01 -6.21 -4.70
CA ALA A 46 4.94 -5.92 -5.66
C ALA A 46 4.99 -4.51 -6.26
N SER A 47 5.58 -3.53 -5.57
CA SER A 47 5.49 -2.11 -5.95
C SER A 47 6.10 -1.78 -7.33
N PRO A 48 7.27 -2.33 -7.75
CA PRO A 48 7.85 -2.07 -9.07
C PRO A 48 7.07 -2.67 -10.24
N TRP A 49 6.23 -3.68 -10.00
CA TRP A 49 5.45 -4.35 -11.05
C TRP A 49 4.14 -3.62 -11.39
N ALA A 50 3.77 -2.61 -10.60
CA ALA A 50 2.57 -1.84 -10.87
C ALA A 50 2.76 -0.93 -12.10
N GLY A 51 1.82 -0.94 -13.04
CA GLY A 51 1.73 0.12 -14.07
C GLY A 51 1.32 1.48 -13.47
N ALA A 52 0.56 1.42 -12.37
CA ALA A 52 0.09 2.51 -11.51
C ALA A 52 -0.72 3.62 -12.21
N ASN A 53 -2.02 3.40 -12.38
CA ASN A 53 -3.02 4.42 -12.70
C ASN A 53 -4.14 4.46 -11.65
N TYR A 54 -4.83 5.59 -11.55
CA TYR A 54 -6.02 5.69 -10.70
C TYR A 54 -7.25 5.23 -11.48
N MET A 55 -7.76 4.04 -11.18
CA MET A 55 -8.98 3.48 -11.75
C MET A 55 -9.77 2.74 -10.67
N PRO A 56 -10.85 3.32 -10.14
CA PRO A 56 -11.71 2.66 -9.17
C PRO A 56 -12.27 1.35 -9.75
N LEU A 57 -11.92 0.22 -9.14
CA LEU A 57 -12.43 -1.11 -9.56
C LEU A 57 -13.77 -1.47 -8.91
N VAL A 58 -14.21 -0.70 -7.91
CA VAL A 58 -15.44 -0.97 -7.16
C VAL A 58 -16.38 0.22 -7.29
N THR A 59 -17.56 -0.03 -7.86
CA THR A 59 -18.73 0.87 -7.77
C THR A 59 -19.67 0.41 -6.65
N PRO A 60 -20.51 1.28 -6.06
CA PRO A 60 -21.43 0.92 -4.97
C PRO A 60 -22.31 -0.31 -5.25
N ASN A 61 -22.57 -0.64 -6.53
CA ASN A 61 -23.46 -1.73 -6.92
C ASN A 61 -22.73 -3.00 -7.44
N THR A 62 -21.41 -3.09 -7.25
CA THR A 62 -20.59 -4.21 -7.76
C THR A 62 -20.83 -5.51 -6.98
N TYR A 63 -21.05 -5.43 -5.66
CA TYR A 63 -21.38 -6.58 -4.80
C TYR A 63 -22.71 -7.25 -5.17
N TYR A 64 -23.73 -6.45 -5.53
CA TYR A 64 -25.05 -6.96 -5.91
C TYR A 64 -25.03 -7.61 -7.31
N LYS A 65 -24.25 -7.05 -8.24
CA LYS A 65 -24.06 -7.62 -9.58
C LYS A 65 -23.25 -8.91 -9.59
N SER A 66 -22.23 -9.05 -8.73
CA SER A 66 -21.46 -10.31 -8.63
C SER A 66 -22.32 -11.49 -8.14
N LYS A 67 -23.17 -11.28 -7.11
CA LYS A 67 -24.11 -12.33 -6.65
C LYS A 67 -25.22 -12.65 -7.64
N LYS A 68 -25.74 -11.68 -8.40
CA LYS A 68 -26.75 -11.95 -9.45
C LYS A 68 -26.16 -12.52 -10.75
N GLY A 69 -24.90 -12.21 -11.07
CA GLY A 69 -24.20 -12.74 -12.24
C GLY A 69 -23.82 -14.23 -12.11
N LEU A 70 -23.59 -14.70 -10.88
CA LEU A 70 -23.34 -16.11 -10.57
C LEU A 70 -24.60 -16.99 -10.61
N LEU A 71 -25.80 -16.40 -10.52
CA LEU A 71 -27.09 -17.12 -10.54
C LEU A 71 -27.70 -17.24 -11.94
N LYS A 72 -27.01 -16.79 -13.00
CA LYS A 72 -27.49 -16.87 -14.41
C LYS A 72 -26.71 -17.84 -15.29
N GLN A 73 -25.83 -18.67 -14.71
CA GLN A 73 -25.01 -19.64 -15.45
C GLN A 73 -25.35 -21.12 -15.13
N SER A 74 -26.57 -21.42 -14.67
CA SER A 74 -27.09 -22.79 -14.52
C SER A 74 -28.30 -23.02 -15.40
#